data_AF-A0A419VWL8-F1
#
_entry.id   AF-A0A419VWL8-F1
#
_cell.length_a   1.000
_cell.length_b   1.000
_cell.length_c   1.000
_cell.angle_alpha   90.00
_cell.angle_beta   90.00
_cell.angle_gamma   90.00
#
_symmetry.space_group_name_H-M   'P 1'
#
loop_
_entity.id
_entity.type
_entity.pdbx_description
1 polymer ?
#
loop_
_entity_poly.entity_id
_entity_poly.type
_entity_poly.pdbx_seq_one_letter_code
_entity_poly.pdbx_strand_id
1 'polypeptide(L)'
;MNIIFAKLFEEYRRKNDLPKFSITLYISAVYFFLSFAILLPIKTFIDKKVFKGQIEYEKSTIMIVVFGLMALILFFVYQIFIKNERIFKLEERYKRVKMNKALLYLIVVLTPLTLLLLAGLITVFLNGGKILENEINGLLE
;
A
#
# COMPACT_ATOMS: atom_id res chain seq x y z
N MET A 1 -8.35 -3.18 8.72
CA MET A 1 -7.08 -3.89 8.40
C MET A 1 -6.49 -4.72 9.54
N ASN A 2 -6.50 -4.27 10.81
CA ASN A 2 -5.93 -5.05 11.94
C ASN A 2 -6.45 -6.50 12.06
N ILE A 3 -7.76 -6.72 11.85
CA ILE A 3 -8.36 -8.08 11.85
C ILE A 3 -7.80 -8.93 10.71
N ILE A 4 -7.66 -8.35 9.51
CA ILE A 4 -7.12 -9.04 8.34
C ILE A 4 -5.67 -9.45 8.59
N PHE A 5 -4.85 -8.54 9.15
CA PHE A 5 -3.45 -8.84 9.49
C PHE A 5 -3.34 -9.97 10.53
N ALA A 6 -4.17 -9.91 11.57
CA ALA A 6 -4.21 -10.96 12.60
C ALA A 6 -4.58 -12.33 12.01
N LYS A 7 -5.64 -12.39 11.19
CA LYS A 7 -6.13 -13.64 10.60
C LYS A 7 -5.19 -14.20 9.54
N LEU A 8 -4.53 -13.33 8.78
CA LEU A 8 -3.52 -13.75 7.81
C LEU A 8 -2.28 -14.32 8.51
N PHE A 9 -1.84 -13.68 9.61
CA PHE A 9 -0.75 -14.20 10.42
C PHE A 9 -1.06 -15.57 11.04
N GLU A 10 -2.28 -15.73 11.56
CA GLU A 10 -2.78 -17.01 12.07
C GLU A 10 -2.71 -18.12 10.99
N GLU A 11 -3.12 -17.81 9.75
CA GLU A 11 -3.04 -18.77 8.64
C GLU A 11 -1.59 -19.08 8.22
N TYR A 12 -0.67 -18.10 8.20
CA TYR A 12 0.74 -18.37 7.92
C TYR A 12 1.38 -19.28 8.98
N ARG A 13 1.05 -19.07 10.26
CA ARG A 13 1.50 -19.96 11.34
C ARG A 13 0.99 -21.39 11.18
N ARG A 14 -0.27 -21.56 10.75
CA ARG A 14 -0.87 -22.90 10.52
C ARG A 14 -0.21 -23.66 9.38
N LYS A 15 0.34 -22.96 8.38
CA LYS A 15 0.98 -23.55 7.20
C LYS A 15 2.47 -23.86 7.37
N ASN A 16 3.06 -23.59 8.54
CA ASN A 16 4.53 -23.63 8.76
C ASN A 16 5.34 -22.73 7.80
N ASP A 17 4.70 -21.70 7.21
CA ASP A 17 5.42 -20.65 6.50
C ASP A 17 6.20 -19.78 7.50
N LEU A 18 7.26 -19.10 7.08
CA LEU A 18 7.97 -18.08 7.88
C LEU A 18 7.01 -16.92 8.20
N PRO A 19 6.24 -16.97 9.31
CA PRO A 19 4.97 -16.25 9.36
C PRO A 19 5.22 -14.76 9.64
N LYS A 20 6.29 -14.46 10.38
CA LYS A 20 6.79 -13.10 10.63
C LYS A 20 7.24 -12.44 9.33
N PHE A 21 7.91 -13.16 8.44
CA PHE A 21 8.37 -12.62 7.16
C PHE A 21 7.20 -12.37 6.22
N SER A 22 6.36 -13.38 6.00
CA SER A 22 5.20 -13.28 5.09
C SER A 22 4.22 -12.18 5.49
N ILE A 23 3.92 -12.05 6.79
CA ILE A 23 3.03 -10.96 7.24
C ILE A 23 3.69 -9.59 7.13
N THR A 24 5.01 -9.49 7.36
CA THR A 24 5.76 -8.23 7.18
C THR A 24 5.71 -7.78 5.73
N LEU A 25 5.96 -8.69 4.78
CA LEU A 25 5.88 -8.38 3.35
C LEU A 25 4.48 -7.92 2.97
N TYR A 26 3.44 -8.62 3.40
CA TYR A 26 2.06 -8.25 3.08
C TYR A 26 1.68 -6.87 3.64
N ILE A 27 1.92 -6.64 4.93
CA ILE A 27 1.62 -5.35 5.56
C ILE A 27 2.41 -4.23 4.87
N SER A 28 3.67 -4.48 4.54
CA SER A 28 4.53 -3.51 3.84
C SER A 28 4.01 -3.21 2.44
N ALA A 29 3.56 -4.21 1.69
CA ALA A 29 2.95 -3.99 0.38
C ALA A 29 1.70 -3.11 0.47
N VAL A 30 0.82 -3.37 1.45
CA VAL A 30 -0.37 -2.54 1.68
C VAL A 30 0.01 -1.09 1.98
N TYR A 31 0.97 -0.87 2.87
CA TYR A 31 1.43 0.50 3.18
C TYR A 31 2.16 1.16 2.02
N PHE A 32 2.91 0.40 1.22
CA PHE A 32 3.58 0.90 0.03
C PHE A 32 2.57 1.41 -0.99
N PHE A 33 1.55 0.61 -1.35
CA PHE A 33 0.49 1.07 -2.27
C PHE A 33 -0.32 2.24 -1.68
N LEU A 34 -0.56 2.25 -0.36
CA LEU A 34 -1.19 3.39 0.31
C LEU A 34 -0.31 4.66 0.20
N SER A 35 1.00 4.55 0.36
CA SER A 35 1.92 5.68 0.15
C SER A 35 1.87 6.18 -1.29
N PHE A 36 1.80 5.29 -2.28
CA PHE A 36 1.62 5.69 -3.68
C PHE A 36 0.32 6.43 -3.94
N ALA A 37 -0.78 6.03 -3.28
CA ALA A 37 -2.05 6.73 -3.37
C ALA A 37 -2.00 8.19 -2.88
N ILE A 38 -1.01 8.54 -2.06
CA ILE A 38 -0.79 9.90 -1.56
C ILE A 38 0.30 10.61 -2.38
N LEU A 39 1.41 9.93 -2.65
CA LEU A 39 2.57 10.52 -3.32
C LEU A 39 2.32 10.84 -4.79
N LEU A 40 1.57 10.00 -5.52
CA LEU A 40 1.29 10.24 -6.93
C LEU A 40 0.48 11.53 -7.17
N PRO A 41 -0.62 11.80 -6.44
CA PRO A 41 -1.33 13.08 -6.57
C PRO A 41 -0.45 14.27 -6.21
N ILE A 42 0.33 14.19 -5.13
CA ILE A 42 1.20 15.28 -4.68
C ILE A 42 2.28 15.58 -5.71
N LYS A 43 2.96 14.54 -6.22
CA LYS A 43 3.99 14.67 -7.25
C LYS A 43 3.41 15.31 -8.51
N THR A 44 2.26 14.82 -8.96
CA THR A 44 1.58 15.36 -10.16
C THR A 44 1.18 16.81 -9.98
N PHE A 45 0.67 17.17 -8.79
CA PHE A 45 0.33 18.55 -8.46
C PHE A 45 1.55 19.47 -8.52
N ILE A 46 2.64 19.08 -7.85
CA ILE A 46 3.90 19.85 -7.81
C ILE A 46 4.47 20.03 -9.21
N ASP A 47 4.53 18.97 -10.01
CA ASP A 47 5.05 19.04 -11.37
C ASP A 47 4.24 19.98 -12.26
N LYS A 48 2.89 19.90 -12.20
CA LYS A 48 2.02 20.76 -13.00
C LYS A 48 2.06 22.22 -12.55
N LYS A 49 1.93 22.49 -11.24
CA LYS A 49 1.75 23.86 -10.72
C LYS A 49 3.05 24.60 -10.48
N VAL A 50 4.08 23.93 -9.95
CA VAL A 50 5.36 24.56 -9.58
C VAL A 50 6.31 24.54 -10.76
N PHE A 51 6.46 23.39 -11.40
CA PHE A 51 7.49 23.17 -12.42
C PHE A 51 6.96 23.22 -13.86
N LYS A 52 5.65 23.45 -14.06
CA LYS A 52 5.00 23.54 -15.37
C LYS A 52 5.35 22.38 -16.31
N GLY A 53 5.56 21.18 -15.75
CA GLY A 53 5.92 19.98 -16.49
C GLY A 53 7.36 19.94 -17.03
N GLN A 54 8.25 20.84 -16.59
CA GLN A 54 9.62 20.95 -17.11
C GLN A 54 10.63 20.02 -16.40
N ILE A 55 10.24 19.32 -15.34
CA ILE A 55 11.12 18.34 -14.70
C ILE A 55 11.05 17.02 -15.45
N GLU A 56 12.16 16.68 -16.12
CA GLU A 56 12.42 15.31 -16.54
C GLU A 56 13.17 14.57 -15.44
N TYR A 57 12.50 13.59 -14.83
CA TYR A 57 13.12 12.72 -13.84
C TYR A 57 13.84 11.58 -14.55
N GLU A 58 15.13 11.39 -14.22
CA GLU A 58 15.82 10.19 -14.65
C GLU A 58 15.15 8.94 -14.06
N LYS A 59 15.04 7.89 -14.89
CA LYS A 59 14.44 6.61 -14.47
C LYS A 59 15.16 6.01 -13.25
N SER A 60 16.47 6.21 -13.17
CA SER A 60 17.34 5.84 -12.05
C SER A 60 16.90 6.51 -10.74
N THR A 61 16.63 7.82 -10.75
CA THR A 61 16.18 8.58 -9.58
C THR A 61 14.83 8.08 -9.08
N ILE A 62 13.87 7.87 -9.98
CA ILE A 62 12.56 7.30 -9.62
C ILE A 62 12.75 5.93 -8.98
N MET A 63 13.55 5.07 -9.61
CA MET A 63 13.82 3.74 -9.11
C MET A 63 14.43 3.75 -7.69
N ILE A 64 15.43 4.60 -7.45
CA ILE A 64 16.05 4.78 -6.12
C ILE A 64 15.02 5.21 -5.09
N VAL A 65 14.16 6.18 -5.41
CA VAL A 65 13.11 6.65 -4.50
C VAL A 65 12.11 5.53 -4.19
N VAL A 66 11.69 4.77 -5.20
CA VAL A 66 10.74 3.67 -5.03
C VAL A 66 11.31 2.56 -4.16
N PHE A 67 12.54 2.09 -4.43
CA PHE A 67 13.18 1.07 -3.61
C PHE A 67 13.53 1.57 -2.21
N GLY A 68 13.98 2.82 -2.08
CA GLY A 68 14.25 3.46 -0.80
C GLY A 68 13.00 3.54 0.07
N LEU A 69 11.88 3.96 -0.50
CA LEU A 69 10.58 3.98 0.19
C LEU A 69 10.15 2.58 0.61
N MET A 70 10.29 1.58 -0.26
CA MET A 70 9.96 0.19 0.06
C MET A 70 10.81 -0.35 1.22
N ALA A 71 12.11 -0.11 1.20
CA ALA A 71 13.03 -0.53 2.27
C ALA A 71 12.68 0.14 3.61
N LEU A 72 12.36 1.44 3.57
CA LEU A 72 11.95 2.21 4.74
C LEU A 72 10.63 1.68 5.32
N ILE A 73 9.63 1.39 4.49
CA ILE A 73 8.36 0.81 4.92
C ILE A 73 8.57 -0.57 5.53
N LEU A 74 9.35 -1.44 4.87
CA LEU A 74 9.68 -2.77 5.40
C LEU A 74 10.32 -2.67 6.77
N PHE A 75 11.27 -1.75 6.94
CA PHE A 75 11.92 -1.50 8.22
C PHE A 75 10.91 -1.08 9.29
N PHE A 76 10.07 -0.08 9.03
CA PHE A 76 9.09 0.39 10.01
C PHE A 76 8.04 -0.67 10.35
N VAL A 77 7.52 -1.39 9.35
CA VAL A 77 6.57 -2.48 9.57
C VAL A 77 7.20 -3.56 10.44
N TYR A 78 8.44 -3.96 10.16
CA TYR A 78 9.14 -4.94 10.98
C TYR A 78 9.31 -4.47 12.43
N GLN A 79 9.79 -3.24 12.64
CA GLN A 79 9.96 -2.69 13.99
C GLN A 79 8.63 -2.62 14.76
N ILE A 80 7.57 -2.11 14.12
CA ILE A 80 6.29 -1.84 14.79
C ILE A 80 5.45 -3.11 14.98
N PHE A 81 5.39 -3.99 13.96
CA PHE A 81 4.50 -5.15 13.98
C PHE A 81 5.16 -6.42 14.50
N ILE A 82 6.42 -6.66 14.15
CA ILE A 82 7.11 -7.90 14.52
C ILE A 82 7.94 -7.73 15.79
N LYS A 83 8.88 -6.78 15.81
CA LYS A 83 9.80 -6.59 16.94
C LYS A 83 9.07 -6.22 18.22
N ASN A 84 8.05 -5.37 18.13
CA ASN A 84 7.20 -4.98 19.28
C ASN A 84 6.09 -6.01 19.58
N GLU A 85 6.11 -7.19 18.94
CA GLU A 85 5.13 -8.27 19.09
C GLU A 85 3.67 -7.87 18.88
N ARG A 86 3.42 -6.74 18.22
CA ARG A 86 2.08 -6.22 18.01
C ARG A 86 1.23 -7.18 17.20
N ILE A 87 1.81 -7.91 16.24
CA ILE A 87 1.07 -8.90 15.44
C ILE A 87 0.56 -10.07 16.30
N PHE A 88 1.32 -10.50 17.30
CA PHE A 88 0.90 -11.55 18.24
C PHE A 88 -0.24 -11.08 19.14
N LYS A 89 -0.15 -9.85 19.65
CA LYS A 89 -1.24 -9.22 20.42
C LYS A 89 -2.52 -9.07 19.59
N LEU A 90 -2.38 -8.78 18.30
CA LEU A 90 -3.51 -8.69 17.37
C LEU A 90 -4.12 -10.08 17.09
N GLU A 91 -3.29 -11.10 16.86
CA GLU A 91 -3.73 -12.49 16.72
C GLU A 91 -4.55 -12.95 17.95
N GLU A 92 -4.01 -12.72 19.15
CA GLU A 92 -4.67 -13.08 20.40
C GLU A 92 -6.00 -12.33 20.59
N ARG A 93 -6.00 -11.01 20.37
CA ARG A 93 -7.20 -10.17 20.46
C ARG A 93 -8.32 -10.67 19.55
N TYR A 94 -7.99 -11.13 18.34
CA TYR A 94 -8.97 -11.57 17.35
C TYR A 94 -9.10 -13.10 17.25
N LYS A 95 -8.53 -13.86 18.19
CA LYS A 95 -8.54 -15.34 18.16
C LYS A 95 -9.95 -15.93 18.05
N ARG A 96 -10.93 -15.33 18.72
CA ARG A 96 -12.34 -15.80 18.74
C ARG A 96 -13.13 -15.43 17.49
N VAL A 97 -12.64 -14.48 16.68
CA VAL A 97 -13.35 -14.05 15.46
C VAL A 97 -13.13 -15.09 14.38
N LYS A 98 -14.22 -15.70 13.89
CA LYS A 98 -14.18 -16.60 12.73
C LYS A 98 -14.26 -15.78 11.46
N MET A 99 -13.39 -16.09 10.50
CA MET A 99 -13.41 -15.48 9.17
C MET A 99 -13.24 -16.58 8.13
N ASN A 100 -14.03 -16.52 7.07
CA ASN A 100 -13.92 -17.48 5.97
C ASN A 100 -12.56 -17.28 5.27
N LYS A 101 -11.83 -18.37 5.04
CA LYS A 101 -10.51 -18.35 4.38
C LYS A 101 -10.57 -17.79 2.97
N ALA A 102 -11.59 -18.17 2.19
CA ALA A 102 -11.76 -17.66 0.84
C ALA A 102 -11.98 -16.14 0.86
N LEU A 103 -12.79 -15.65 1.79
CA LEU A 103 -13.01 -14.22 1.99
C LEU A 103 -11.72 -13.50 2.43
N LEU A 104 -10.95 -14.09 3.35
CA LEU A 104 -9.66 -13.54 3.77
C LEU A 104 -8.72 -13.36 2.58
N TYR A 105 -8.53 -14.41 1.78
CA TYR A 105 -7.65 -14.36 0.61
C TYR A 105 -8.15 -13.40 -0.46
N LEU A 106 -9.47 -13.34 -0.67
CA LEU A 106 -10.07 -12.37 -1.58
C LEU A 106 -9.76 -10.94 -1.15
N ILE A 107 -9.93 -10.60 0.15
CA ILE A 107 -9.57 -9.27 0.67
C ILE A 107 -8.06 -9.01 0.53
N VAL A 108 -7.23 -10.01 0.84
CA VAL A 108 -5.77 -9.90 0.76
C VAL A 108 -5.27 -9.61 -0.65
N VAL A 109 -5.87 -10.23 -1.67
CA VAL A 109 -5.51 -10.00 -3.08
C VAL A 109 -6.11 -8.70 -3.60
N LEU A 110 -7.37 -8.39 -3.25
CA LEU A 110 -8.04 -7.18 -3.75
C LEU A 110 -7.52 -5.90 -3.10
N THR A 111 -6.98 -5.94 -1.88
CA THR A 111 -6.54 -4.71 -1.18
C THR A 111 -5.42 -3.99 -1.93
N PRO A 112 -4.29 -4.64 -2.33
CA PRO A 112 -3.26 -3.98 -3.14
C PRO A 112 -3.79 -3.46 -4.48
N LEU A 113 -4.61 -4.25 -5.17
CA LEU A 113 -5.18 -3.89 -6.47
C LEU A 113 -6.08 -2.66 -6.38
N THR A 114 -6.98 -2.64 -5.40
CA THR A 114 -7.89 -1.52 -5.19
C THR A 114 -7.13 -0.27 -4.76
N LEU A 115 -6.09 -0.38 -3.93
CA LEU A 115 -5.23 0.76 -3.57
C LEU A 115 -4.49 1.33 -4.79
N LEU A 116 -3.98 0.48 -5.67
CA LEU A 116 -3.32 0.93 -6.90
C LEU A 116 -4.28 1.66 -7.84
N LEU A 117 -5.48 1.11 -8.05
CA LEU A 117 -6.52 1.75 -8.87
C LEU A 117 -6.95 3.09 -8.26
N LEU A 118 -7.17 3.11 -6.94
CA LEU A 118 -7.51 4.33 -6.21
C LEU A 118 -6.42 5.39 -6.34
N ALA A 119 -5.14 5.01 -6.30
CA ALA A 119 -4.04 5.96 -6.48
C ALA A 119 -4.12 6.70 -7.83
N GLY A 120 -4.38 5.96 -8.92
CA GLY A 120 -4.58 6.53 -10.25
C GLY A 120 -5.83 7.41 -10.32
N LEU A 121 -6.96 6.91 -9.82
CA LEU A 121 -8.23 7.65 -9.80
C LEU A 121 -8.11 8.97 -9.03
N ILE A 122 -7.59 8.92 -7.80
CA ILE A 122 -7.39 10.12 -6.96
C ILE A 122 -6.48 11.12 -7.67
N THR A 123 -5.41 10.65 -8.30
CA THR A 123 -4.49 11.53 -9.05
C THR A 123 -5.21 12.27 -10.17
N VAL A 124 -6.04 11.57 -10.95
CA VAL A 124 -6.80 12.19 -12.05
C VAL A 124 -7.88 13.12 -11.52
N PHE A 125 -8.68 12.69 -10.54
CA PHE A 125 -9.75 13.53 -9.98
C PHE A 125 -9.22 14.83 -9.35
N LEU A 126 -8.05 14.78 -8.70
CA LEU A 126 -7.46 15.97 -8.10
C LEU A 126 -6.77 16.87 -9.13
N ASN A 127 -5.95 16.30 -10.01
CA ASN A 127 -5.03 17.11 -10.83
C ASN A 127 -5.45 17.23 -12.30
N GLY A 128 -6.50 16.53 -12.74
CA GLY A 128 -6.93 16.47 -14.12
C GLY A 128 -6.10 15.49 -14.94
N GLY A 129 -6.71 14.85 -15.92
CA GLY A 129 -6.07 13.83 -16.76
C GLY A 129 -7.06 13.06 -17.63
N LYS A 130 -6.62 11.93 -18.17
CA LYS A 130 -7.46 11.04 -19.00
C LYS A 130 -7.63 9.68 -18.35
N ILE A 131 -8.86 9.17 -18.31
CA ILE A 131 -9.19 7.78 -17.97
C ILE A 131 -9.96 7.19 -19.14
N LEU A 132 -9.45 6.11 -19.73
CA LEU A 132 -10.10 5.44 -20.86
C LEU A 132 -10.51 6.44 -21.95
N GLU A 133 -9.56 7.30 -22.34
CA GLU A 133 -9.70 8.37 -23.35
C GLU A 133 -10.64 9.54 -22.97
N ASN A 134 -11.41 9.43 -21.88
CA ASN A 134 -12.22 10.54 -21.37
C ASN A 134 -11.36 11.52 -20.58
N GLU A 135 -11.40 12.79 -20.97
CA GLU A 135 -10.79 13.89 -20.21
C GLU A 135 -11.62 14.22 -18.96
N ILE A 136 -10.92 14.37 -17.84
CA ILE A 136 -11.49 14.78 -16.56
C ILE A 136 -10.73 16.02 -16.12
N ASN A 137 -11.49 17.11 -15.93
CA ASN A 137 -10.96 18.35 -15.35
C ASN A 137 -10.73 18.13 -13.86
N GLY A 138 -9.52 18.42 -13.39
CA GLY A 138 -9.13 18.22 -12.00
C GLY A 138 -9.76 19.25 -11.07
N LEU A 139 -10.01 18.87 -9.81
CA LEU A 139 -10.46 19.82 -8.78
C LEU A 139 -9.44 20.93 -8.48
N LEU A 140 -8.15 20.67 -8.71
CA LEU A 140 -7.03 21.57 -8.42
C LEU A 140 -6.41 22.19 -9.68
N GLU A 141 -7.01 21.96 -10.84
CA GLU A 141 -6.59 22.54 -12.13
C GLU A 141 -6.89 24.04 -12.18
#